data_AF-A0A0B3RZX0-F1
#
_entry.id   AF-A0A0B3RZX0-F1
#
_cell.length_a   1.000
_cell.length_b   1.000
_cell.length_c   1.000
_cell.angle_alpha   90.00
_cell.angle_beta   90.00
_cell.angle_gamma   90.00
#
_symmetry.space_group_name_H-M   'P 1'
#
loop_
_entity.id
_entity.type
_entity.pdbx_description
1 polymer ?
#
loop_
_entity_poly.entity_id
_entity_poly.type
_entity_poly.pdbx_seq_one_letter_code
_entity_poly.pdbx_strand_id
1 'polypeptide(L)' 'MKTAKTGTPSLEARVQALRSRHAALEQDIEAEQRRPLPSMSRLRVLKSRKLMLKDEMTYYSGLLQTLSSMHRGNPQGAA' A
#
# COMPACT_ATOMS: atom_id res chain seq x y z
N MET A 1 24.43 -8.47 9.70
CA MET A 1 23.32 -7.96 8.85
C MET A 1 22.11 -8.84 9.10
N LYS A 2 21.08 -8.35 9.80
CA LYS A 2 19.96 -9.20 10.26
C LYS A 2 18.96 -9.42 9.12
N THR A 3 18.74 -10.68 8.77
CA THR A 3 17.75 -11.14 7.80
C THR A 3 16.35 -10.78 8.27
N ALA A 4 15.55 -10.17 7.39
CA ALA A 4 14.20 -9.75 7.71
C ALA A 4 13.34 -10.98 8.06
N LYS A 5 12.81 -11.00 9.28
CA LYS A 5 11.76 -11.93 9.71
C LYS A 5 10.50 -11.58 8.92
N THR A 6 10.26 -12.24 7.79
CA THR A 6 9.04 -12.04 6.99
C THR A 6 7.87 -12.70 7.71
N GLY A 7 7.24 -11.98 8.62
CA GLY A 7 5.97 -12.33 9.25
C GLY A 7 4.88 -11.32 8.89
N THR A 8 3.62 -11.69 9.13
CA THR A 8 2.41 -10.85 9.04
C THR A 8 2.60 -9.38 9.48
N PRO A 9 3.27 -9.05 10.62
CA PRO A 9 3.46 -7.65 11.03
C PRO A 9 4.34 -6.81 10.07
N SER A 10 5.26 -7.44 9.33
CA SER A 10 6.08 -6.74 8.34
C SER A 10 5.26 -6.34 7.10
N LEU A 11 4.28 -7.17 6.73
CA LEU A 11 3.33 -6.88 5.66
C LEU A 11 2.36 -5.76 6.04
N GLU A 12 1.86 -5.75 7.27
CA GLU A 12 1.02 -4.67 7.79
C GLU A 12 1.77 -3.32 7.77
N ALA A 13 3.01 -3.31 8.24
CA ALA A 13 3.86 -2.12 8.19
C ALA A 13 4.07 -1.63 6.75
N ARG A 14 4.24 -2.56 5.79
CA ARG A 14 4.35 -2.24 4.37
C ARG A 14 3.07 -1.61 3.81
N VAL A 15 1.90 -2.16 4.13
CA VAL A 15 0.61 -1.57 3.72
C VAL A 15 0.44 -0.17 4.30
N GLN A 16 0.82 0.04 5.57
CA GLN A 16 0.73 1.37 6.19
C GLN A 16 1.65 2.40 5.54
N ALA A 17 2.87 1.99 5.16
CA ALA A 17 3.80 2.85 4.43
C ALA A 17 3.24 3.20 3.03
N LEU A 18 2.64 2.24 2.32
CA LEU A 18 2.01 2.47 1.02
C LEU A 18 0.82 3.43 1.13
N ARG A 19 -0.01 3.32 2.17
CA ARG A 19 -1.12 4.26 2.45
C ARG A 19 -0.61 5.69 2.64
N SER A 20 0.45 5.85 3.41
CA SER A 20 1.05 7.17 3.68
C SER A 20 1.57 7.81 2.38
N ARG A 21 2.25 7.01 1.53
CA ARG A 21 2.73 7.47 0.21
C ARG A 21 1.59 7.80 -0.75
N HIS A 22 0.53 7.00 -0.74
CA HIS A 22 -0.67 7.27 -1.54
C HIS A 22 -1.32 8.60 -1.13
N ALA A 23 -1.48 8.85 0.17
CA ALA A 23 -2.02 10.11 0.68
C ALA A 23 -1.17 11.32 0.27
N ALA A 24 0.16 11.21 0.32
CA ALA A 24 1.05 12.26 -0.17
C ALA A 24 0.86 12.54 -1.68
N LEU A 25 0.71 11.50 -2.51
CA LEU A 25 0.42 11.68 -3.93
C LEU A 25 -0.92 12.35 -4.20
N GLU A 26 -1.96 12.11 -3.38
CA GLU A 26 -3.23 12.83 -3.49
C GLU A 26 -3.04 14.33 -3.25
N GLN A 27 -2.29 14.68 -2.21
CA GLN A 27 -1.97 16.07 -1.90
C GLN A 27 -1.19 16.73 -3.04
N ASP A 28 -0.21 16.03 -3.62
CA ASP A 28 0.57 16.51 -4.77
C ASP A 28 -0.31 16.71 -6.02
N ILE A 29 -1.26 15.81 -6.27
CA ILE A 29 -2.21 15.92 -7.39
C ILE A 29 -3.10 17.15 -7.17
N GLU A 30 -3.69 17.29 -5.99
CA GLU A 30 -4.54 18.44 -5.68
C GLU A 30 -3.76 19.76 -5.78
N ALA A 31 -2.54 19.80 -5.25
CA ALA A 31 -1.68 20.97 -5.33
C ALA A 31 -1.39 21.34 -6.80
N GLU A 32 -1.06 20.35 -7.64
CA GLU A 32 -0.81 20.57 -9.06
C GLU A 32 -2.08 21.01 -9.83
N GLN A 33 -3.25 20.48 -9.49
CA GLN A 33 -4.53 20.89 -10.09
C GLN A 33 -4.95 22.31 -9.71
N ARG A 34 -4.60 22.79 -8.52
CA ARG A 34 -4.87 24.16 -8.05
C ARG A 34 -3.94 25.20 -8.66
N ARG A 35 -2.88 24.79 -9.37
CA ARG A 35 -1.96 25.75 -10.01
C ARG A 35 -2.70 26.54 -11.10
N PRO A 36 -2.40 27.84 -11.28
CA PRO A 36 -3.00 28.65 -12.35
C PRO A 36 -2.79 28.07 -13.76
N LEU A 37 -1.69 27.34 -13.98
CA LEU A 37 -1.40 26.59 -15.19
C LEU A 37 -0.95 25.16 -14.82
N PRO A 38 -1.89 24.21 -14.68
CA PRO A 38 -1.58 22.83 -14.33
C PRO A 38 -0.76 22.13 -15.42
N SER A 39 0.28 21.41 -15.02
CA SER A 39 1.03 20.56 -15.95
C SER A 39 0.31 19.22 -16.12
N MET A 40 -0.31 19.01 -17.28
CA MET A 40 -0.99 17.75 -17.60
C MET A 40 -0.04 16.54 -17.62
N SER A 41 1.21 16.72 -18.05
CA SER A 41 2.23 15.67 -18.00
C SER A 41 2.56 15.29 -16.56
N ARG A 42 2.76 16.28 -15.67
CA ARG A 42 2.98 16.05 -14.23
C ARG A 42 1.78 15.37 -13.59
N LEU A 43 0.57 15.81 -13.88
CA LEU A 43 -0.67 15.18 -13.39
C LEU A 43 -0.79 13.73 -13.84
N ARG A 44 -0.46 13.40 -15.10
CA ARG A 44 -0.47 12.01 -15.59
C ARG A 44 0.52 11.14 -14.82
N VAL A 45 1.74 11.63 -14.58
CA VAL A 45 2.76 10.88 -13.82
C VAL A 45 2.31 10.67 -12.38
N LEU A 46 1.79 11.70 -11.71
CA LEU A 46 1.30 11.60 -10.33
C LEU A 46 0.13 10.61 -10.21
N LYS A 47 -0.86 10.71 -11.11
CA LYS A 47 -2.00 9.79 -11.15
C LYS A 47 -1.59 8.35 -11.46
N SER A 48 -0.62 8.14 -12.36
CA SER A 48 -0.10 6.81 -12.66
C SER A 48 0.60 6.20 -11.44
N ARG A 49 1.45 6.97 -10.75
CA ARG A 49 2.09 6.52 -9.50
C ARG A 49 1.08 6.19 -8.42
N LYS A 50 0.05 7.01 -8.26
CA LYS A 50 -1.07 6.76 -7.33
C LYS A 50 -1.76 5.44 -7.64
N LEU A 51 -2.05 5.18 -8.92
CA LEU A 51 -2.68 3.93 -9.35
C LEU A 51 -1.81 2.72 -9.02
N MET A 52 -0.50 2.78 -9.30
CA MET A 52 0.43 1.70 -8.95
C MET A 52 0.48 1.40 -7.45
N LEU A 53 0.49 2.44 -6.59
CA LEU A 53 0.46 2.23 -5.15
C LEU A 53 -0.87 1.61 -4.69
N LYS A 54 -1.99 2.00 -5.31
CA LYS A 54 -3.30 1.40 -5.02
C LYS A 54 -3.31 -0.10 -5.35
N ASP A 55 -2.75 -0.47 -6.49
CA ASP A 55 -2.66 -1.87 -6.92
C ASP A 55 -1.75 -2.67 -5.98
N GLU A 56 -0.60 -2.10 -5.60
CA GLU A 56 0.33 -2.72 -4.64
C GLU A 56 -0.32 -2.91 -3.25
N MET A 57 -1.06 -1.91 -2.76
CA MET A 57 -1.84 -2.03 -1.50
C MET A 57 -2.90 -3.13 -1.59
N THR A 58 -3.60 -3.21 -2.72
CA THR A 58 -4.65 -4.22 -2.93
C THR A 58 -4.05 -5.62 -2.89
N TYR A 59 -2.91 -5.82 -3.54
CA TYR A 59 -2.17 -7.08 -3.51
C TYR A 59 -1.77 -7.48 -2.08
N TYR A 60 -1.11 -6.60 -1.34
CA TYR A 60 -0.67 -6.94 0.02
C TYR A 60 -1.81 -7.09 1.02
N SER A 61 -2.89 -6.31 0.88
CA SER A 61 -4.07 -6.45 1.73
C SER A 61 -4.77 -7.80 1.48
N GLY A 62 -4.88 -8.23 0.22
CA GLY A 62 -5.38 -9.55 -0.13
C GLY A 62 -4.50 -10.67 0.42
N LEU A 63 -3.18 -10.54 0.30
CA LEU A 63 -2.23 -11.50 0.87
C LEU A 63 -2.35 -11.59 2.40
N LEU A 64 -2.45 -10.45 3.09
CA LEU A 64 -2.69 -10.40 4.54
C LEU A 64 -4.00 -11.09 4.91
N GLN A 65 -5.06 -10.89 4.13
CA GLN A 65 -6.35 -11.55 4.35
C GLN A 65 -6.23 -13.07 4.19
N THR A 66 -5.53 -13.56 3.17
CA THR A 66 -5.27 -14.99 2.96
C THR A 66 -4.40 -15.60 4.06
N LEU A 67 -3.35 -14.90 4.50
CA LEU A 67 -2.50 -15.36 5.61
C LEU A 67 -3.29 -15.39 6.93
N SER A 68 -4.16 -14.40 7.15
CA SER A 68 -5.02 -14.33 8.34
C SER A 68 -6.11 -15.41 8.34
N SER A 69 -6.67 -15.75 7.18
CA SER A 69 -7.65 -16.84 7.07
C SER A 69 -6.99 -18.21 7.26
N MET A 70 -5.77 -18.39 6.76
CA MET A 70 -4.99 -19.62 6.94
C MET A 70 -4.62 -19.84 8.41
N HIS A 71 -4.24 -18.79 9.15
CA HIS A 71 -3.96 -18.90 10.58
C HIS A 71 -5.20 -19.25 11.41
N ARG A 72 -6.40 -18.74 11.03
CA ARG A 72 -7.66 -19.08 11.71
C ARG A 72 -8.13 -20.52 11.48
N GLY A 73 -7.69 -21.17 10.41
CA GLY A 73 -8.03 -22.56 10.08
C GLY A 73 -7.10 -23.62 10.67
N ASN A 74 -6.09 -23.25 11.46
CA ASN A 74 -5.11 -24.17 12.04
C ASN A 74 -5.41 -24.43 13.53
N PRO A 75 -6.05 -25.56 13.90
CA PRO A 75 -6.38 -25.90 15.29
C PRO A 75 -5.18 -26.48 16.08
N GLN A 76 -3.96 -25.95 15.91
CA GLN A 76 -2.74 -26.45 16.57
C GLN A 76 -2.67 -26.14 18.09
N GLY A 77 -3.78 -26.31 18.80
CA GLY A 77 -3.89 -26.17 20.25
C GLY A 77 -4.99 -27.02 20.88
N ALA A 78 -5.41 -28.12 20.24
CA ALA A 78 -6.15 -29.16 20.93
C ALA A 78 -5.12 -30.20 21.45
N ALA A 79 -5.01 -30.20 22.78
CA ALA A 79 -4.20 -31.02 23.70
C ALA A 79 -3.70 -32.39 23.20
#